data_AF-A0A845DGJ0-F1
#
_entry.id   AF-A0A845DGJ0-F1
#
_cell.length_a   1.000
_cell.length_b   1.000
_cell.length_c   1.000
_cell.angle_alpha   90.00
_cell.angle_beta   90.00
_cell.angle_gamma   90.00
#
_symmetry.space_group_name_H-M   'P 1'
#
loop_
_entity.id
_entity.type
_entity.pdbx_description
1 polymer ?
#
loop_
_entity_poly.entity_id
_entity_poly.type
_entity_poly.pdbx_seq_one_letter_code
_entity_poly.pdbx_strand_id
1 'polypeptide(L)'
;MLSSGLNAAPLSELFAAGQAILRGILGLFQGFLALGLVVGIAGLGVISSRTVVERRQQIGVLRAIGYPSSTVALLFVLEANFIALTGILLGGITGLILGDKTIGQAYDLATQLSFPTPWLTIAGMLAAAWLVSLLTTILPAWQASRIYPAEALRYE
;
A
#
# COMPACT_ATOMS: atom_id res chain seq x y z
N MET A 1 35.77 -28.64 45.54
CA MET A 1 35.45 -27.20 45.49
C MET A 1 35.93 -26.69 44.15
N LEU A 2 35.02 -26.20 43.29
CA LEU A 2 35.17 -25.59 41.94
C LEU A 2 34.12 -26.13 40.94
N SER A 3 32.89 -26.44 41.39
CA SER A 3 31.75 -26.80 40.53
C SER A 3 30.87 -25.60 40.16
N SER A 4 31.39 -24.38 40.30
CA SER A 4 30.70 -23.13 39.97
C SER A 4 31.50 -22.31 38.96
N GLY A 5 32.02 -22.99 37.94
CA GLY A 5 32.82 -22.40 36.87
C GLY A 5 31.94 -21.85 35.76
N LEU A 6 31.41 -20.66 35.99
CA LEU A 6 30.93 -19.70 34.98
C LEU A 6 29.83 -20.23 34.04
N ASN A 7 28.58 -19.87 34.36
CA ASN A 7 27.55 -19.56 33.36
C ASN A 7 28.02 -18.37 32.49
N ALA A 8 29.15 -18.51 31.80
CA ALA A 8 29.46 -17.70 30.64
C ALA A 8 28.55 -18.25 29.55
N ALA A 9 27.26 -17.90 29.60
CA ALA A 9 26.41 -17.96 28.42
C ALA A 9 27.26 -17.32 27.32
N PRO A 10 27.63 -18.08 26.27
CA PRO A 10 28.58 -17.59 25.30
C PRO A 10 28.05 -16.26 24.78
N LEU A 11 28.93 -15.28 24.60
CA LEU A 11 28.56 -13.92 24.18
C LEU A 11 27.62 -13.97 22.94
N SER A 12 27.76 -15.00 22.11
CA SER A 12 26.89 -15.34 20.98
C SER A 12 25.43 -15.65 21.35
N GLU A 13 25.14 -16.30 22.47
CA GLU A 13 23.78 -16.55 22.96
C GLU A 13 23.12 -15.25 23.44
N LEU A 14 23.86 -14.37 24.12
CA LEU A 14 23.35 -13.06 24.53
C LEU A 14 23.06 -12.17 23.31
N PHE A 15 23.95 -12.17 22.31
CA PHE A 15 23.73 -11.49 21.04
C PHE A 15 22.58 -12.10 20.23
N ALA A 16 22.46 -13.44 20.19
CA ALA A 16 21.37 -14.11 19.48
C ALA A 16 20.00 -13.81 20.11
N ALA A 17 19.92 -13.82 21.45
CA ALA A 17 18.72 -13.44 22.18
C ALA A 17 18.34 -11.98 21.91
N GLY A 18 19.30 -11.05 21.95
CA GLY A 18 19.08 -9.64 21.61
C GLY A 18 18.61 -9.44 20.16
N GLN A 19 19.22 -10.13 19.21
CA GLN A 19 18.85 -10.04 17.80
C GLN A 19 17.48 -10.67 17.50
N ALA A 20 17.10 -11.74 18.22
CA ALA A 20 15.78 -12.35 18.10
C ALA A 20 14.67 -11.39 18.56
N ILE A 21 14.88 -10.68 19.69
CA ILE A 21 13.93 -9.67 20.18
C ILE A 21 13.80 -8.52 19.19
N LEU A 22 14.92 -8.00 18.68
CA LEU A 22 14.90 -6.92 17.68
C LEU A 22 14.17 -7.35 16.39
N ARG A 23 14.43 -8.55 15.87
CA ARG A 23 13.71 -9.09 14.70
C ARG A 23 12.23 -9.27 14.98
N GLY A 24 11.86 -9.72 16.18
CA GLY A 24 10.47 -9.85 16.59
C GLY A 24 9.73 -8.51 16.60
N ILE A 25 10.32 -7.48 17.21
CA ILE A 25 9.76 -6.12 17.26
C ILE A 25 9.66 -5.51 15.85
N LEU A 26 10.71 -5.63 15.04
CA LEU A 26 10.70 -5.15 13.65
C LEU A 26 9.66 -5.89 12.81
N GLY A 27 9.48 -7.21 13.04
CA GLY A 27 8.44 -8.00 12.39
C GLY A 27 7.02 -7.57 12.76
N LEU A 28 6.78 -7.21 14.02
CA LEU A 28 5.50 -6.64 14.46
C LEU A 28 5.21 -5.30 13.78
N PHE A 29 6.18 -4.39 13.73
CA PHE A 29 6.02 -3.12 13.01
C PHE A 29 5.77 -3.34 11.52
N GLN A 30 6.51 -4.26 10.89
CA GLN A 30 6.29 -4.61 9.49
C GLN A 30 4.87 -5.16 9.26
N GLY A 31 4.37 -6.02 10.17
CA GLY A 31 3.00 -6.51 10.11
C GLY A 31 1.97 -5.39 10.24
N PHE A 32 2.16 -4.47 11.17
CA PHE A 32 1.25 -3.31 11.34
C PHE A 32 1.24 -2.40 10.12
N LEU A 33 2.42 -2.12 9.53
CA LEU A 33 2.53 -1.35 8.30
C LEU A 33 1.85 -2.05 7.10
N ALA A 34 2.00 -3.38 7.00
CA ALA A 34 1.32 -4.17 5.98
C ALA A 34 -0.20 -4.11 6.13
N LEU A 35 -0.73 -4.17 7.37
CA LEU A 35 -2.15 -3.97 7.63
C LEU A 35 -2.60 -2.56 7.25
N GLY A 36 -1.82 -1.53 7.58
CA GLY A 36 -2.11 -0.15 7.19
C GLY A 36 -2.21 0.01 5.67
N LEU A 37 -1.32 -0.65 4.91
CA LEU A 37 -1.39 -0.69 3.45
C LEU A 37 -2.69 -1.34 2.95
N VAL A 38 -3.08 -2.48 3.53
CA VAL A 38 -4.34 -3.17 3.19
C VAL A 38 -5.54 -2.28 3.46
N VAL A 39 -5.59 -1.61 4.62
CA VAL A 39 -6.68 -0.69 4.98
C VAL A 39 -6.71 0.51 4.04
N GLY A 40 -5.57 1.07 3.67
CA GLY A 40 -5.48 2.17 2.69
C GLY A 40 -6.04 1.77 1.32
N ILE A 41 -5.67 0.58 0.83
CA ILE A 41 -6.18 0.06 -0.45
C ILE A 41 -7.70 -0.22 -0.37
N ALA A 42 -8.18 -0.80 0.72
CA ALA A 42 -9.61 -1.00 0.94
C ALA A 42 -10.37 0.34 0.95
N GLY A 43 -9.80 1.36 1.60
CA GLY A 43 -10.33 2.73 1.61
C GLY A 43 -10.45 3.33 0.21
N LEU A 44 -9.45 3.15 -0.65
CA LEU A 44 -9.52 3.55 -2.06
C LEU A 44 -10.69 2.87 -2.79
N GLY A 45 -10.90 1.57 -2.57
CA GLY A 45 -12.04 0.84 -3.14
C GLY A 45 -13.39 1.40 -2.70
N VAL A 46 -13.54 1.71 -1.40
CA VAL A 46 -14.75 2.31 -0.84
C VAL A 46 -15.02 3.70 -1.43
N ILE A 47 -14.00 4.55 -1.49
CA ILE A 47 -14.11 5.90 -2.07
C ILE A 47 -14.50 5.81 -3.55
N SER A 48 -13.83 4.94 -4.32
CA SER A 48 -14.13 4.72 -5.74
C SER A 48 -15.58 4.28 -5.94
N SER A 49 -16.07 3.35 -5.13
CA SER A 49 -17.48 2.93 -5.17
C SER A 49 -18.44 4.08 -4.87
N ARG A 50 -18.14 4.89 -3.85
CA ARG A 50 -18.94 6.08 -3.50
C ARG A 50 -19.00 7.10 -4.64
N THR A 51 -17.87 7.38 -5.29
CA THR A 51 -17.80 8.29 -6.44
C THR A 51 -18.64 7.80 -7.61
N VAL A 52 -18.67 6.49 -7.86
CA VAL A 52 -19.55 5.90 -8.89
C VAL A 52 -21.02 6.18 -8.60
N VAL A 53 -21.45 6.05 -7.33
CA VAL A 53 -22.83 6.34 -6.92
C VAL A 53 -23.18 7.81 -7.12
N GLU A 54 -22.29 8.72 -6.71
CA GLU A 54 -22.49 10.17 -6.85
C GLU A 54 -22.57 10.61 -8.32
N ARG A 55 -21.82 9.95 -9.21
CA ARG A 55 -21.77 10.29 -10.65
C ARG A 55 -22.75 9.48 -11.52
N ARG A 56 -23.69 8.75 -10.93
CA ARG A 56 -24.67 7.89 -11.65
C ARG A 56 -25.43 8.62 -12.76
N GLN A 57 -25.88 9.84 -12.51
CA GLN A 57 -26.64 10.62 -13.48
C GLN A 57 -25.78 10.98 -14.71
N GLN A 58 -24.51 11.34 -14.49
CA GLN A 58 -23.56 11.64 -15.56
C GLN A 58 -23.27 10.40 -16.42
N ILE A 59 -23.13 9.24 -15.78
CA ILE A 59 -22.97 7.94 -16.47
C ILE A 59 -24.21 7.64 -17.32
N GLY A 60 -25.41 7.88 -16.80
CA GLY A 60 -26.67 7.72 -17.53
C GLY A 60 -26.74 8.59 -18.79
N VAL A 61 -26.33 9.85 -18.70
CA VAL A 61 -26.29 10.78 -19.85
C VAL A 61 -25.28 10.33 -20.90
N LEU A 62 -24.07 9.94 -20.49
CA LEU A 62 -23.04 9.41 -21.41
C LEU A 62 -23.53 8.17 -22.16
N ARG A 63 -24.19 7.25 -21.44
CA ARG A 63 -24.78 6.05 -22.06
C ARG A 63 -25.94 6.38 -23.00
N ALA A 64 -26.73 7.41 -22.72
CA ALA A 64 -27.83 7.85 -23.58
C ALA A 64 -27.34 8.47 -24.91
N ILE A 65 -26.16 9.08 -24.91
CA ILE A 65 -25.51 9.62 -26.12
C ILE A 65 -24.79 8.51 -26.92
N GLY A 66 -24.74 7.28 -26.40
CA GLY A 66 -24.24 6.09 -27.10
C GLY A 66 -22.86 5.60 -26.67
N TYR A 67 -22.30 6.09 -25.56
CA TYR A 67 -21.04 5.54 -25.04
C TYR A 67 -21.22 4.10 -24.55
N PRO A 68 -20.31 3.16 -24.91
CA PRO A 68 -20.37 1.80 -24.41
C PRO A 68 -20.00 1.74 -22.94
N SER A 69 -20.60 0.81 -22.20
CA SER A 69 -20.38 0.61 -20.76
C SER A 69 -18.92 0.28 -20.41
N SER A 70 -18.18 -0.32 -21.35
CA SER A 70 -16.76 -0.61 -21.24
C SER A 70 -15.90 0.66 -21.20
N THR A 71 -16.20 1.66 -22.03
CA THR A 71 -15.48 2.95 -22.03
C THR A 71 -15.71 3.71 -20.74
N VAL A 72 -16.94 3.68 -20.20
CA VAL A 72 -17.25 4.28 -18.91
C VAL A 72 -16.47 3.58 -17.78
N ALA A 73 -16.45 2.25 -17.75
CA ALA A 73 -15.63 1.51 -16.78
C ALA A 73 -14.14 1.83 -16.90
N LEU A 74 -13.61 1.88 -18.13
CA LEU A 74 -12.21 2.20 -18.38
C LEU A 74 -11.84 3.58 -17.81
N LEU A 75 -12.71 4.57 -17.96
CA LEU A 75 -12.50 5.91 -17.41
C LEU A 75 -12.35 5.88 -15.87
N PHE A 76 -13.22 5.15 -15.17
CA PHE A 76 -13.13 5.01 -13.72
C PHE A 76 -11.90 4.23 -13.26
N VAL A 77 -11.51 3.17 -13.99
CA VAL A 77 -10.26 2.45 -13.71
C VAL A 77 -9.07 3.36 -13.88
N LEU A 78 -9.03 4.18 -14.94
CA LEU A 78 -7.94 5.11 -15.20
C LEU A 78 -7.87 6.21 -14.14
N GLU A 79 -9.00 6.78 -13.72
CA GLU A 79 -9.06 7.78 -12.64
C GLU A 79 -8.49 7.22 -11.33
N ALA A 80 -8.94 6.04 -10.93
CA ALA A 80 -8.47 5.40 -9.70
C ALA A 80 -7.02 4.91 -9.80
N ASN A 81 -6.58 4.42 -10.97
CA ASN A 81 -5.17 4.07 -11.20
C ASN A 81 -4.26 5.31 -11.13
N PHE A 82 -4.71 6.46 -11.64
CA PHE A 82 -3.97 7.71 -11.54
C PHE A 82 -3.80 8.15 -10.07
N ILE A 83 -4.86 8.06 -9.27
CA ILE A 83 -4.82 8.34 -7.83
C ILE A 83 -3.87 7.37 -7.12
N ALA A 84 -3.97 6.07 -7.40
CA ALA A 84 -3.12 5.04 -6.80
C ALA A 84 -1.64 5.26 -7.13
N LEU A 85 -1.30 5.48 -8.40
CA LEU A 85 0.09 5.73 -8.83
C LEU A 85 0.67 6.98 -8.18
N THR A 86 -0.09 8.07 -8.14
CA THR A 86 0.37 9.31 -7.49
C THR A 86 0.61 9.07 -6.00
N GLY A 87 -0.29 8.36 -5.32
CA GLY A 87 -0.14 8.00 -3.90
C GLY A 87 1.08 7.12 -3.64
N ILE A 88 1.30 6.10 -4.46
CA ILE A 88 2.44 5.18 -4.36
C ILE A 88 3.77 5.90 -4.62
N LEU A 89 3.82 6.77 -5.63
CA LEU A 89 5.00 7.56 -5.94
C LEU A 89 5.34 8.52 -4.80
N LEU A 90 4.36 9.30 -4.33
CA LEU A 90 4.56 10.23 -3.22
C LEU A 90 4.93 9.51 -1.94
N GLY A 91 4.25 8.41 -1.60
CA GLY A 91 4.56 7.57 -0.44
C GLY A 91 5.95 6.95 -0.52
N GLY A 92 6.34 6.44 -1.70
CA GLY A 92 7.67 5.87 -1.94
C GLY A 92 8.77 6.91 -1.81
N ILE A 93 8.62 8.09 -2.43
CA ILE A 93 9.60 9.18 -2.36
C ILE A 93 9.74 9.67 -0.92
N THR A 94 8.62 9.97 -0.25
CA THR A 94 8.65 10.47 1.13
C THR A 94 9.21 9.42 2.09
N GLY A 95 8.86 8.15 1.92
CA GLY A 95 9.39 7.04 2.69
C GLY A 95 10.90 6.87 2.54
N LEU A 96 11.42 6.97 1.31
CA LEU A 96 12.87 6.93 1.05
C LEU A 96 13.60 8.11 1.70
N ILE A 97 13.10 9.33 1.54
CA ILE A 97 13.71 10.53 2.10
C ILE A 97 13.72 10.49 3.63
N LEU A 98 12.59 10.11 4.25
CA LEU A 98 12.48 10.00 5.71
C LEU A 98 13.35 8.86 6.24
N GLY A 99 13.38 7.71 5.56
CA GLY A 99 14.22 6.58 5.94
C GLY A 99 15.71 6.92 5.90
N ASP A 100 16.15 7.58 4.84
CA ASP A 100 17.54 8.04 4.68
C ASP A 100 17.93 9.07 5.76
N LYS A 101 17.07 10.09 5.99
CA LYS A 101 17.36 11.13 6.98
C LYS A 101 17.33 10.64 8.43
N THR A 102 16.52 9.64 8.76
CA THR A 102 16.39 9.16 10.14
C THR A 102 17.36 8.02 10.44
N ILE A 103 17.37 6.99 9.60
CA ILE A 103 18.15 5.78 9.80
C ILE A 103 19.49 5.87 9.08
N GLY A 104 19.50 6.34 7.83
CA GLY A 104 20.72 6.47 7.02
C GLY A 104 21.75 7.39 7.66
N GLN A 105 21.35 8.61 8.05
CA GLN A 105 22.27 9.55 8.71
C GLN A 105 22.79 9.04 10.06
N ALA A 106 21.92 8.42 10.87
CA ALA A 106 22.33 7.85 12.15
C ALA A 106 23.31 6.68 11.97
N TYR A 107 23.12 5.88 10.92
CA TYR A 107 23.99 4.76 10.57
C TYR A 107 25.35 5.23 10.03
N ASP A 108 25.36 6.21 9.13
CA ASP A 108 26.57 6.78 8.56
C ASP A 108 27.44 7.43 9.65
N LEU A 109 26.81 8.14 10.61
CA LEU A 109 27.49 8.72 11.78
C LEU A 109 28.10 7.64 12.70
N ALA A 110 27.46 6.47 12.81
CA ALA A 110 27.90 5.40 13.70
C ALA A 110 28.95 4.47 13.08
N THR A 111 28.92 4.26 11.77
CA THR A 111 29.74 3.22 11.10
C THR A 111 30.66 3.73 9.99
N GLN A 112 30.56 5.00 9.57
CA GLN A 112 31.27 5.58 8.42
C GLN A 112 31.09 4.81 7.10
N LEU A 113 30.08 3.94 7.02
CA LEU A 113 29.73 3.13 5.85
C LEU A 113 28.31 3.49 5.41
N SER A 114 28.10 3.60 4.10
CA SER A 114 26.77 3.88 3.55
C SER A 114 25.77 2.78 3.91
N PHE A 115 24.59 3.18 4.38
CA PHE A 115 23.50 2.28 4.69
C PHE A 115 23.09 1.43 3.46
N PRO A 116 23.14 0.08 3.52
CA PRO A 116 22.74 -0.77 2.40
C PRO A 116 21.22 -0.80 2.26
N THR A 117 20.67 0.12 1.47
CA THR A 117 19.24 0.22 1.19
C THR A 117 18.77 -0.95 0.31
N PRO A 118 17.81 -1.78 0.77
CA PRO A 118 17.34 -2.94 0.00
C PRO A 118 16.34 -2.52 -1.09
N TRP A 119 16.87 -1.99 -2.19
CA TRP A 119 16.09 -1.51 -3.34
C TRP A 119 15.11 -2.54 -3.90
N LEU A 120 15.50 -3.82 -3.92
CA LEU A 120 14.67 -4.90 -4.45
C LEU A 120 13.41 -5.11 -3.60
N THR A 121 13.53 -5.03 -2.28
CA THR A 121 12.39 -5.14 -1.35
C THR A 121 11.44 -3.97 -1.52
N ILE A 122 11.97 -2.75 -1.62
CA ILE A 122 11.16 -1.54 -1.82
C ILE A 122 10.42 -1.60 -3.16
N ALA A 123 11.11 -1.94 -4.24
CA ALA A 123 10.49 -2.09 -5.56
C ALA A 123 9.41 -3.18 -5.55
N GLY A 124 9.67 -4.32 -4.90
CA GLY A 124 8.68 -5.39 -4.73
C GLY A 124 7.44 -4.95 -3.94
N MET A 125 7.62 -4.18 -2.87
CA MET A 125 6.51 -3.64 -2.07
C MET A 125 5.67 -2.63 -2.85
N LEU A 126 6.29 -1.70 -3.58
CA LEU A 126 5.59 -0.72 -4.40
C LEU A 126 4.82 -1.40 -5.55
N ALA A 127 5.44 -2.39 -6.21
CA ALA A 127 4.80 -3.17 -7.26
C ALA A 127 3.61 -3.97 -6.72
N ALA A 128 3.76 -4.63 -5.56
CA ALA A 128 2.69 -5.36 -4.91
C ALA A 128 1.53 -4.42 -4.51
N ALA A 129 1.84 -3.26 -3.91
CA ALA A 129 0.84 -2.25 -3.55
C ALA A 129 0.04 -1.78 -4.78
N TRP A 130 0.74 -1.51 -5.90
CA TRP A 130 0.09 -1.09 -7.14
C TRP A 130 -0.82 -2.18 -7.71
N LEU A 131 -0.34 -3.43 -7.77
CA LEU A 131 -1.13 -4.57 -8.25
C LEU A 131 -2.39 -4.79 -7.40
N VAL A 132 -2.26 -4.78 -6.07
CA VAL A 132 -3.40 -4.99 -5.17
C VAL A 132 -4.38 -3.82 -5.25
N SER A 133 -3.90 -2.58 -5.40
CA SER A 133 -4.77 -1.43 -5.65
C SER A 133 -5.54 -1.58 -6.95
N LEU A 134 -4.87 -1.97 -8.03
CA LEU A 134 -5.50 -2.16 -9.33
C LEU A 134 -6.60 -3.22 -9.26
N LEU A 135 -6.32 -4.36 -8.62
CA LEU A 135 -7.30 -5.44 -8.42
C LEU A 135 -8.52 -4.97 -7.61
N THR A 136 -8.29 -4.19 -6.55
CA THR A 136 -9.36 -3.68 -5.68
C THR A 136 -10.28 -2.69 -6.42
N THR A 137 -9.71 -1.89 -7.32
CA THR A 137 -10.42 -0.88 -8.11
C THR A 137 -11.24 -1.45 -9.26
N ILE A 138 -10.91 -2.65 -9.77
CA ILE A 138 -11.67 -3.26 -10.87
C ILE A 138 -13.12 -3.57 -10.44
N LEU A 139 -13.34 -3.96 -9.18
CA LEU A 139 -14.67 -4.25 -8.64
C LEU A 139 -15.65 -3.04 -8.72
N PRO A 140 -15.34 -1.85 -8.19
CA PRO A 140 -16.22 -0.68 -8.33
C PRO A 140 -16.34 -0.21 -9.77
N ALA A 141 -15.30 -0.32 -10.61
CA ALA A 141 -15.39 0.05 -12.01
C ALA A 141 -16.35 -0.85 -12.81
N TRP A 142 -16.37 -2.16 -12.51
CA TRP A 142 -17.36 -3.07 -13.07
C TRP A 142 -18.77 -2.76 -12.60
N GLN A 143 -18.96 -2.38 -11.33
CA GLN A 143 -20.25 -1.92 -10.83
C GLN A 143 -20.73 -0.67 -11.58
N ALA A 144 -19.84 0.29 -11.89
CA ALA A 144 -20.16 1.49 -12.69
C ALA A 144 -20.69 1.16 -14.09
N SER A 145 -20.13 0.14 -14.74
CA SER A 145 -20.54 -0.29 -16.09
C SER A 145 -21.95 -0.88 -16.14
N ARG A 146 -22.42 -1.45 -15.02
CA ARG A 146 -23.69 -2.15 -14.90
C ARG A 146 -24.86 -1.25 -14.52
N ILE A 147 -24.62 0.05 -14.30
CA ILE A 147 -25.68 0.99 -13.95
C ILE A 147 -26.53 1.22 -15.20
N TYR A 148 -27.76 0.69 -15.19
CA TYR A 148 -28.69 0.79 -16.31
C TYR A 148 -29.38 2.16 -16.33
N PRO A 149 -29.51 2.81 -17.50
CA PRO A 149 -30.07 4.16 -17.63
C PRO A 149 -31.53 4.28 -17.15
N ALA A 150 -32.28 3.17 -17.11
CA ALA A 150 -33.68 3.14 -16.69
C ALA A 150 -33.89 3.37 -15.18
N GLU A 151 -32.89 3.10 -14.33
CA GLU A 151 -32.98 3.38 -12.88
C GLU A 151 -32.60 4.82 -12.54
N ALA A 152 -31.83 5.49 -13.41
CA ALA A 152 -31.37 6.86 -13.18
C ALA A 152 -32.46 7.92 -13.39
N LEU A 153 -33.53 7.62 -14.14
CA LEU A 153 -34.67 8.51 -14.37
C LEU A 153 -35.92 8.19 -13.53
N ARG A 154 -35.93 7.09 -12.77
CA ARG A 154 -37.10 6.65 -11.97
C ARG A 154 -37.01 7.07 -10.50
N TYR A 155 -36.02 7.90 -10.15
CA TYR A 155 -35.84 8.43 -8.80
C TYR A 155 -36.25 9.90 -8.65
N GLU A 156 -36.96 10.46 -9.64
CA GLU A 156 -37.92 11.55 -9.40
C GLU A 156 -39.30 10.97 -9.10
#